data_AF-V6LTF1-F1
#
_entry.id   AF-V6LTF1-F1
#
_cell.length_a   1.000
_cell.length_b   1.000
_cell.length_c   1.000
_cell.angle_alpha   90.00
_cell.angle_beta   90.00
_cell.angle_gamma   90.00
#
_symmetry.space_group_name_H-M   'P 1'
#
loop_
_entity.id
_entity.type
_entity.pdbx_description
1 polymer ?
#
loop_
_entity_poly.entity_id
_entity_poly.type
_entity_poly.pdbx_seq_one_letter_code
_entity_poly.pdbx_strand_id
1 'polypeptide(L)'
;MFIDQTKYDKKLPHELNRRRLEETQRSYYQAAVNDNTRVSHINNVVNKKIAPQIVRMSIEELRMRIMEKEGSRRKMLKSIFDAEKREFDSINNLKQQAFNSQDSRMSRLEEQAVQIRQQTKQDTEIHNKRAYIRQWENNCDELRGAEAAINARACRLQWDLQNYSKKENVNWERKREMCIDSIVVNDYKQFLIDQKQEEARRIEKMLLNKQSLDEQMDEKSRIEGGILAQNLQAEAREREMREYGFLIDRLASDIQLQKNYFNRAELECQIAVEEAKKKAGKEIELFDGQKLIKEIREEQKQAHLKRYEDMCKERDLQLAFCALVYQRNQIKNWEDKMVDKMFIQNVNSRDNQLLQRERDELKKRQEINGSCLQHNLWQEGQKKQAKIDADSTKKDVLKAIYADMALLEKEKLDALIKKLDDQKQYLAYLYMQDDEKDDKSQSIKQEKKDYSNKQKQDLQDDLMRIQQSLGDQAERIKELDSIRFEDNERPTIKQKQWYNI
;
A
#
# COMPACT_ATOMS: atom_id res chain seq x y z
N MET A 1 -23.75 -26.61 -46.95
CA MET A 1 -22.67 -25.75 -46.43
C MET A 1 -21.36 -26.49 -46.66
N PHE A 2 -20.62 -26.15 -47.71
CA PHE A 2 -19.38 -26.84 -48.06
C PHE A 2 -18.27 -26.36 -47.11
N ILE A 3 -17.88 -27.20 -46.15
CA ILE A 3 -16.79 -26.91 -45.21
C ILE A 3 -15.48 -27.19 -45.94
N ASP A 4 -14.65 -26.16 -46.10
CA ASP A 4 -13.32 -26.22 -46.70
C ASP A 4 -12.44 -27.25 -45.97
N GLN A 5 -12.13 -28.36 -46.63
CA GLN A 5 -11.45 -29.51 -46.05
C GLN A 5 -9.94 -29.31 -45.88
N THR A 6 -9.39 -28.19 -46.39
CA THR A 6 -7.95 -27.91 -46.40
C THR A 6 -7.46 -27.13 -45.19
N LYS A 7 -8.37 -26.58 -44.37
CA LYS A 7 -8.03 -25.73 -43.21
C LYS A 7 -8.36 -26.44 -41.90
N TYR A 8 -7.46 -26.29 -40.93
CA TYR A 8 -7.62 -26.86 -39.61
C TYR A 8 -8.73 -26.13 -38.85
N ASP A 9 -9.86 -26.81 -38.57
CA ASP A 9 -11.00 -26.21 -37.89
C ASP A 9 -10.87 -26.36 -36.37
N LYS A 10 -10.73 -25.22 -35.67
CA LYS A 10 -10.56 -25.18 -34.21
C LYS A 10 -11.80 -25.69 -33.43
N LYS A 11 -12.95 -25.84 -34.08
CA LYS A 11 -14.19 -26.34 -33.45
C LYS A 11 -14.33 -27.86 -33.50
N LEU A 12 -13.46 -28.57 -34.23
CA LEU A 12 -13.49 -30.02 -34.36
C LEU A 12 -12.31 -30.67 -33.59
N PRO A 13 -12.49 -31.89 -33.06
CA PRO A 13 -11.41 -32.62 -32.39
C PRO A 13 -10.20 -32.83 -33.30
N HIS A 14 -9.00 -32.80 -32.74
CA HIS A 14 -7.74 -32.92 -33.47
C HIS A 14 -7.68 -34.19 -34.35
N GLU A 15 -8.18 -35.32 -33.83
CA GLU A 15 -8.25 -36.59 -34.54
C GLU A 15 -9.12 -36.52 -35.80
N LEU A 16 -10.21 -35.74 -35.74
CA LEU A 16 -11.13 -35.56 -36.86
C LEU A 16 -10.51 -34.67 -37.94
N ASN A 17 -9.83 -33.59 -37.54
CA ASN A 17 -9.06 -32.75 -38.47
C ASN A 17 -7.91 -33.54 -39.13
N ARG A 18 -7.23 -34.42 -38.38
CA ARG A 18 -6.17 -35.27 -38.92
C ARG A 18 -6.69 -36.25 -39.97
N ARG A 19 -7.81 -36.92 -39.71
CA ARG A 19 -8.47 -37.81 -40.69
C ARG A 19 -8.91 -37.07 -41.95
N ARG A 20 -9.42 -35.84 -41.84
CA ARG A 20 -9.81 -35.03 -43.01
C ARG A 20 -8.61 -34.68 -43.88
N LEU A 21 -7.48 -34.35 -43.26
CA LEU A 21 -6.24 -34.05 -43.97
C LEU A 21 -5.70 -35.29 -44.70
N GLU A 22 -5.77 -36.45 -44.05
CA GLU A 22 -5.41 -37.75 -44.63
C GLU A 22 -6.34 -38.16 -45.79
N GLU A 23 -7.65 -37.95 -45.68
CA GLU A 23 -8.63 -38.19 -46.76
C GLU A 23 -8.41 -37.26 -47.96
N THR A 24 -8.10 -35.98 -47.71
CA THR A 24 -7.80 -35.01 -48.77
C THR A 24 -6.53 -35.42 -49.52
N GLN A 25 -5.49 -35.86 -48.80
CA GLN A 25 -4.28 -36.41 -49.43
C GLN A 25 -4.58 -37.70 -50.22
N ARG A 26 -5.39 -38.62 -49.69
CA ARG A 26 -5.80 -39.83 -50.43
C ARG A 26 -6.56 -39.50 -51.71
N SER A 27 -7.50 -38.56 -51.66
CA SER A 27 -8.23 -38.07 -52.83
C SER A 27 -7.28 -37.47 -53.88
N TYR A 28 -6.30 -36.68 -53.44
CA TYR A 28 -5.29 -36.10 -54.32
C TYR A 28 -4.41 -37.16 -54.99
N TYR A 29 -3.93 -38.15 -54.24
CA TYR A 29 -3.15 -39.26 -54.79
C TYR A 29 -3.97 -40.16 -55.73
N GLN A 30 -5.26 -40.39 -55.44
CA GLN A 30 -6.16 -41.15 -56.31
C GLN A 30 -6.42 -40.42 -57.63
N ALA A 31 -6.58 -39.09 -57.59
CA ALA A 31 -6.69 -38.26 -58.80
C ALA A 31 -5.39 -38.31 -59.63
N ALA A 32 -4.22 -38.20 -58.99
CA ALA A 32 -2.92 -38.28 -59.67
C ALA A 32 -2.64 -39.67 -60.29
N VAL A 33 -3.08 -40.76 -59.66
CA VAL A 33 -2.98 -42.12 -60.22
C VAL A 33 -3.93 -42.32 -61.40
N ASN A 34 -5.14 -41.76 -61.35
CA ASN A 34 -6.11 -41.80 -62.45
C ASN A 34 -5.66 -40.96 -63.67
N ASP A 35 -4.93 -39.87 -63.46
CA ASP A 35 -4.33 -39.10 -64.56
C ASP A 35 -3.16 -39.87 -65.21
N ASN A 36 -2.39 -40.65 -64.45
CA ASN A 36 -1.34 -41.52 -65.01
C ASN A 36 -1.91 -42.69 -65.84
N THR A 37 -3.05 -43.29 -65.47
CA THR A 37 -3.72 -44.30 -66.30
C THR A 37 -4.32 -43.70 -67.57
N ARG A 38 -4.75 -42.43 -67.54
CA ARG A 38 -5.21 -41.69 -68.72
C ARG A 38 -4.08 -41.42 -69.71
N VAL A 39 -2.89 -41.05 -69.24
CA VAL A 39 -1.69 -40.87 -70.09
C VAL A 39 -1.23 -42.22 -70.68
N SER A 40 -1.30 -43.31 -69.91
CA SER A 40 -1.06 -44.67 -70.42
C SER A 40 -2.07 -45.10 -71.51
N HIS A 41 -3.35 -44.76 -71.34
CA HIS A 41 -4.39 -45.05 -72.34
C HIS A 41 -4.20 -44.25 -73.63
N ILE A 42 -3.81 -42.97 -73.53
CA ILE A 42 -3.48 -42.12 -74.68
C ILE A 42 -2.27 -42.68 -75.45
N ASN A 43 -1.21 -43.12 -74.74
CA ASN A 43 -0.03 -43.73 -75.39
C ASN A 43 -0.34 -45.07 -76.08
N ASN A 44 -1.29 -45.86 -75.58
CA ASN A 44 -1.72 -47.11 -76.22
C ASN A 44 -2.62 -46.89 -77.45
N VAL A 45 -3.36 -45.77 -77.51
CA VAL A 45 -4.17 -45.40 -78.68
C VAL A 45 -3.28 -44.82 -79.81
N VAL A 46 -2.27 -44.02 -79.46
CA VAL A 46 -1.36 -43.40 -80.45
C VAL A 46 -0.40 -44.41 -81.08
N ASN A 47 -0.02 -45.49 -80.37
CA ASN A 47 0.92 -46.51 -80.87
C ASN A 47 0.26 -47.71 -81.58
N LYS A 48 -1.06 -47.70 -81.83
CA LYS A 48 -1.67 -48.65 -82.78
C LYS A 48 -1.17 -48.32 -84.18
N LYS A 49 -0.33 -49.20 -84.76
CA LYS A 49 0.11 -49.13 -86.16
C LYS A 49 -1.12 -49.16 -87.08
N ILE A 50 -1.53 -48.00 -87.56
CA ILE A 50 -2.49 -47.86 -88.68
C ILE A 50 -1.66 -48.00 -89.95
N ALA A 51 -1.99 -49.00 -90.77
CA ALA A 51 -1.39 -49.19 -92.10
C ALA A 51 -1.65 -47.95 -92.97
N PRO A 52 -0.68 -47.48 -93.79
CA PRO A 52 -0.90 -46.31 -94.63
C PRO A 52 -1.86 -46.67 -95.76
N GLN A 53 -3.14 -46.33 -95.57
CA GLN A 53 -4.10 -46.29 -96.66
C GLN A 53 -3.80 -45.03 -97.48
N ILE A 54 -3.17 -45.21 -98.64
CA ILE A 54 -2.92 -44.13 -99.60
C ILE A 54 -4.28 -43.67 -100.13
N VAL A 55 -4.87 -42.70 -99.45
CA VAL A 55 -5.99 -41.93 -99.99
C VAL A 55 -5.36 -40.70 -100.62
N ARG A 56 -5.41 -40.64 -101.96
CA ARG A 56 -5.16 -39.41 -102.71
C ARG A 56 -6.26 -38.42 -102.30
N MET A 57 -6.03 -37.65 -101.25
CA MET A 57 -6.86 -36.51 -100.90
C MET A 57 -6.73 -35.48 -102.02
N SER A 58 -7.86 -34.99 -102.51
CA SER A 58 -7.87 -33.92 -103.50
C SER A 58 -7.36 -32.63 -102.89
N ILE A 59 -6.88 -31.70 -103.72
CA ILE A 59 -6.36 -30.39 -103.27
C ILE A 59 -7.44 -29.63 -102.48
N GLU A 60 -8.72 -29.79 -102.82
CA GLU A 60 -9.86 -29.23 -102.08
C GLU A 60 -9.94 -29.73 -100.63
N GLU A 61 -9.76 -31.03 -100.37
CA GLU A 61 -9.82 -31.59 -99.01
C GLU A 61 -8.62 -31.15 -98.16
N LEU A 62 -7.44 -30.99 -98.77
CA LEU A 62 -6.27 -30.40 -98.12
C LEU A 62 -6.52 -28.94 -97.72
N ARG A 63 -7.12 -28.14 -98.62
CA ARG A 63 -7.49 -26.75 -98.32
C ARG A 63 -8.51 -26.65 -97.20
N MET A 64 -9.53 -27.52 -97.18
CA MET A 64 -10.52 -27.57 -96.11
C MET A 64 -9.89 -27.91 -94.76
N ARG A 65 -8.99 -28.90 -94.68
CA ARG A 65 -8.29 -29.23 -93.43
C ARG A 65 -7.34 -28.12 -92.96
N ILE A 66 -6.68 -27.42 -93.88
CA ILE A 66 -5.86 -26.24 -93.53
C ILE A 66 -6.76 -25.14 -92.96
N MET A 67 -7.90 -24.86 -93.59
CA MET A 67 -8.87 -23.89 -93.07
C MET A 67 -9.45 -24.29 -91.72
N GLU A 68 -9.72 -25.58 -91.46
CA GLU A 68 -10.17 -26.07 -90.16
C GLU A 68 -9.07 -25.94 -89.08
N LYS A 69 -7.81 -26.25 -89.41
CA LYS A 69 -6.67 -26.06 -88.50
C LYS A 69 -6.44 -24.58 -88.19
N GLU A 70 -6.49 -23.71 -89.19
CA GLU A 70 -6.40 -22.26 -89.02
C GLU A 70 -7.61 -21.71 -88.24
N GLY A 71 -8.81 -22.25 -88.46
CA GLY A 71 -10.00 -21.92 -87.69
C GLY A 71 -9.88 -22.33 -86.22
N SER A 72 -9.30 -23.50 -85.95
CA SER A 72 -9.03 -24.00 -84.60
C SER A 72 -7.97 -23.15 -83.89
N ARG A 73 -6.90 -22.79 -84.60
CA ARG A 73 -5.85 -21.88 -84.11
C ARG A 73 -6.40 -20.49 -83.80
N ARG A 74 -7.26 -19.95 -84.66
CA ARG A 74 -7.97 -18.68 -84.41
C ARG A 74 -8.89 -18.74 -83.19
N LYS A 75 -9.64 -19.83 -83.01
CA LYS A 75 -10.47 -20.02 -81.80
C LYS A 75 -9.63 -20.07 -80.52
N MET A 76 -8.49 -20.76 -80.56
CA MET A 76 -7.57 -20.84 -79.44
C MET A 76 -6.92 -19.49 -79.11
N LEU A 77 -6.43 -18.77 -80.13
CA LEU A 77 -5.89 -17.41 -79.94
C LEU A 77 -6.95 -16.45 -79.40
N LYS A 78 -8.20 -16.55 -79.89
CA LYS A 78 -9.31 -15.76 -79.36
C LYS A 78 -9.59 -16.10 -77.89
N SER A 79 -9.56 -17.37 -77.49
CA SER A 79 -9.81 -17.72 -76.09
C SER A 79 -8.70 -17.24 -75.15
N ILE A 80 -7.44 -17.24 -75.61
CA ILE A 80 -6.31 -16.68 -74.85
C ILE A 80 -6.48 -15.18 -74.70
N PHE A 81 -6.78 -14.47 -75.80
CA PHE A 81 -7.04 -13.03 -75.77
C PHE A 81 -8.24 -12.66 -74.88
N ASP A 82 -9.34 -13.41 -74.98
CA ASP A 82 -10.54 -13.21 -74.15
C ASP A 82 -10.27 -13.53 -72.66
N ALA A 83 -9.26 -14.34 -72.34
CA ALA A 83 -8.82 -14.60 -70.96
C ALA A 83 -7.95 -13.44 -70.44
N GLU A 84 -6.96 -12.99 -71.22
CA GLU A 84 -6.11 -11.83 -70.88
C GLU A 84 -6.95 -10.56 -70.69
N LYS A 85 -7.94 -10.34 -71.56
CA LYS A 85 -8.86 -9.22 -71.44
C LYS A 85 -9.67 -9.29 -70.13
N ARG A 86 -10.16 -10.48 -69.76
CA ARG A 86 -10.90 -10.68 -68.50
C ARG A 86 -10.02 -10.46 -67.27
N GLU A 87 -8.76 -10.87 -67.30
CA GLU A 87 -7.81 -10.59 -66.22
C GLU A 87 -7.51 -9.09 -66.11
N PHE A 88 -7.29 -8.41 -67.24
CA PHE A 88 -7.09 -6.97 -67.28
C PHE A 88 -8.31 -6.20 -66.73
N ASP A 89 -9.51 -6.57 -67.15
CA ASP A 89 -10.76 -5.97 -66.66
C ASP A 89 -10.97 -6.25 -65.15
N SER A 90 -10.61 -7.45 -64.67
CA SER A 90 -10.66 -7.80 -63.24
C SER A 90 -9.69 -6.95 -62.41
N ILE A 91 -8.45 -6.78 -62.88
CA ILE A 91 -7.45 -5.93 -62.22
C ILE A 91 -7.91 -4.46 -62.18
N ASN A 92 -8.50 -3.96 -63.27
CA ASN A 92 -9.03 -2.60 -63.30
C ASN A 92 -10.23 -2.41 -62.36
N ASN A 93 -11.13 -3.38 -62.29
CA ASN A 93 -12.24 -3.35 -61.33
C ASN A 93 -11.75 -3.37 -59.87
N LEU A 94 -10.72 -4.17 -59.56
CA LEU A 94 -10.09 -4.19 -58.24
C LEU A 94 -9.41 -2.85 -57.90
N LYS A 95 -8.73 -2.23 -58.87
CA LYS A 95 -8.14 -0.89 -58.70
C LYS A 95 -9.23 0.17 -58.45
N GLN A 96 -10.30 0.18 -59.23
CA GLN A 96 -11.41 1.12 -59.03
C GLN A 96 -12.09 0.94 -57.67
N GLN A 97 -12.28 -0.29 -57.20
CA GLN A 97 -12.81 -0.55 -55.86
C GLN A 97 -11.86 -0.07 -54.75
N ALA A 98 -10.55 -0.21 -54.94
CA ALA A 98 -9.54 0.29 -53.99
C ALA A 98 -9.53 1.83 -53.90
N PHE A 99 -9.65 2.54 -55.03
CA PHE A 99 -9.75 4.00 -55.05
C PHE A 99 -11.00 4.51 -54.34
N ASN A 100 -12.18 3.93 -54.64
CA ASN A 100 -13.43 4.31 -53.98
C ASN A 100 -13.40 4.07 -52.45
N SER A 101 -12.69 3.02 -52.00
CA SER A 101 -12.45 2.72 -50.58
C SER A 101 -11.55 3.76 -49.91
N GLN A 102 -10.54 4.27 -50.62
CA GLN A 102 -9.61 5.27 -50.11
C GLN A 102 -10.26 6.66 -49.99
N ASP A 103 -11.04 7.09 -50.98
CA ASP A 103 -11.77 8.36 -50.92
C ASP A 103 -12.84 8.34 -49.83
N SER A 104 -13.53 7.21 -49.66
CA SER A 104 -14.48 7.02 -48.55
C SER A 104 -13.80 7.08 -47.19
N ARG A 105 -12.56 6.58 -47.09
CA ARG A 105 -11.76 6.64 -45.86
C ARG A 105 -11.27 8.06 -45.58
N MET A 106 -10.83 8.79 -46.61
CA MET A 106 -10.45 10.20 -46.50
C MET A 106 -11.61 11.06 -46.03
N SER A 107 -12.79 10.89 -46.64
CA SER A 107 -14.00 11.62 -46.25
C SER A 107 -14.37 11.38 -44.77
N ARG A 108 -14.30 10.14 -44.28
CA ARG A 108 -14.52 9.83 -42.85
C ARG A 108 -13.49 10.49 -41.92
N LEU A 109 -12.21 10.53 -42.33
CA LEU A 109 -11.16 11.16 -41.52
C LEU A 109 -11.34 12.68 -41.48
N GLU A 110 -11.77 13.29 -42.59
CA GLU A 110 -12.12 14.72 -42.63
C GLU A 110 -13.31 15.04 -41.73
N GLU A 111 -14.36 14.22 -41.74
CA GLU A 111 -15.51 14.35 -40.82
C GLU A 111 -15.06 14.25 -39.35
N GLN A 112 -14.19 13.28 -39.02
CA GLN A 112 -13.63 13.15 -37.67
C GLN A 112 -12.79 14.37 -37.27
N ALA A 113 -11.95 14.89 -38.18
CA ALA A 113 -11.16 16.09 -37.93
C ALA A 113 -12.04 17.34 -37.76
N VAL A 114 -13.19 17.42 -38.44
CA VAL A 114 -14.17 18.49 -38.23
C VAL A 114 -14.83 18.36 -36.85
N GLN A 115 -15.23 17.15 -36.44
CA GLN A 115 -15.81 16.91 -35.12
C GLN A 115 -14.85 17.27 -33.97
N ILE A 116 -13.59 16.86 -34.06
CA ILE A 116 -12.56 17.21 -33.06
C ILE A 116 -12.37 18.74 -33.01
N ARG A 117 -12.35 19.42 -34.15
CA ARG A 117 -12.26 20.89 -34.21
C ARG A 117 -13.48 21.58 -33.59
N GLN A 118 -14.67 21.00 -33.73
CA GLN A 118 -15.88 21.53 -33.09
C GLN A 118 -15.85 21.31 -31.56
N GLN A 119 -15.44 20.12 -31.10
CA GLN A 119 -15.32 19.82 -29.66
C GLN A 119 -14.29 20.71 -28.99
N THR A 120 -13.09 20.83 -29.57
CA THR A 120 -12.04 21.70 -29.04
C THR A 120 -12.48 23.17 -28.97
N LYS A 121 -13.21 23.67 -29.99
CA LYS A 121 -13.83 25.01 -29.92
C LYS A 121 -14.80 25.13 -28.74
N GLN A 122 -15.72 24.17 -28.56
CA GLN A 122 -16.65 24.18 -27.43
C GLN A 122 -15.93 24.16 -26.07
N ASP A 123 -14.89 23.35 -25.92
CA ASP A 123 -14.09 23.30 -24.69
C ASP A 123 -13.38 24.62 -24.43
N THR A 124 -12.81 25.25 -25.46
CA THR A 124 -12.21 26.59 -25.32
C THR A 124 -13.23 27.65 -24.95
N GLU A 125 -14.45 27.59 -25.48
CA GLU A 125 -15.53 28.51 -25.10
C GLU A 125 -15.95 28.32 -23.65
N ILE A 126 -16.10 27.07 -23.18
CA ILE A 126 -16.42 26.76 -21.78
C ILE A 126 -15.30 27.27 -20.86
N HIS A 127 -14.05 27.01 -21.22
CA HIS A 127 -12.89 27.49 -20.47
C HIS A 127 -12.89 29.01 -20.38
N ASN A 128 -13.08 29.71 -21.51
CA ASN A 128 -13.10 31.17 -21.56
C ASN A 128 -14.26 31.75 -20.74
N LYS A 129 -15.45 31.15 -20.80
CA LYS A 129 -16.59 31.55 -19.95
C LYS A 129 -16.26 31.39 -18.46
N ARG A 130 -15.65 30.26 -18.05
CA ARG A 130 -15.23 30.05 -16.65
C ARG A 130 -14.14 31.03 -16.22
N ALA A 131 -13.16 31.29 -17.08
CA ALA A 131 -12.10 32.26 -16.82
C ALA A 131 -12.66 33.67 -16.66
N TYR A 132 -13.61 34.06 -17.51
CA TYR A 132 -14.32 35.33 -17.42
C TYR A 132 -15.12 35.45 -16.13
N ILE A 133 -15.87 34.42 -15.74
CA ILE A 133 -16.62 34.40 -14.46
C ILE A 133 -15.66 34.55 -13.28
N ARG A 134 -14.57 33.79 -13.24
CA ARG A 134 -13.57 33.91 -12.16
C ARG A 134 -12.93 35.28 -12.12
N GLN A 135 -12.61 35.86 -13.27
CA GLN A 135 -12.06 37.21 -13.34
C GLN A 135 -13.08 38.24 -12.83
N TRP A 136 -14.35 38.08 -13.18
CA TRP A 136 -15.43 38.93 -12.70
C TRP A 136 -15.64 38.78 -11.18
N GLU A 137 -15.67 37.55 -10.66
CA GLU A 137 -15.77 37.25 -9.22
C GLU A 137 -14.62 37.89 -8.43
N ASN A 138 -13.38 37.76 -8.92
CA ASN A 138 -12.21 38.34 -8.28
C ASN A 138 -12.19 39.88 -8.31
N ASN A 139 -12.75 40.47 -9.36
CA ASN A 139 -12.80 41.92 -9.54
C ASN A 139 -14.04 42.57 -8.89
N CYS A 140 -15.01 41.79 -8.45
CA CYS A 140 -16.24 42.30 -7.85
C CYS A 140 -16.03 42.62 -6.37
N ASP A 141 -15.99 43.90 -6.03
CA ASP A 141 -15.80 44.38 -4.65
C ASP A 141 -16.87 43.89 -3.68
N GLU A 142 -18.11 43.76 -4.14
CA GLU A 142 -19.22 43.25 -3.34
C GLU A 142 -19.01 41.78 -2.95
N LEU A 143 -18.51 40.95 -3.88
CA LEU A 143 -18.18 39.56 -3.61
C LEU A 143 -16.96 39.44 -2.70
N ARG A 144 -15.94 40.28 -2.88
CA ARG A 144 -14.80 40.36 -1.95
C ARG A 144 -15.24 40.74 -0.53
N GLY A 145 -16.16 41.69 -0.41
CA GLY A 145 -16.76 42.08 0.86
C GLY A 145 -17.57 40.94 1.51
N ALA A 146 -18.37 40.22 0.72
CA ALA A 146 -19.12 39.06 1.18
C ALA A 146 -18.21 37.91 1.62
N GLU A 147 -17.16 37.60 0.87
CA GLU A 147 -16.15 36.59 1.22
C GLU A 147 -15.47 36.94 2.54
N ALA A 148 -15.02 38.20 2.70
CA ALA A 148 -14.43 38.68 3.95
C ALA A 148 -15.40 38.56 5.14
N ALA A 149 -16.70 38.86 4.93
CA ALA A 149 -17.72 38.71 5.96
C ALA A 149 -17.97 37.25 6.36
N ILE A 150 -17.98 36.33 5.39
CA ILE A 150 -18.09 34.88 5.64
C ILE A 150 -16.86 34.39 6.40
N ASN A 151 -15.66 34.78 5.97
CA ASN A 151 -14.41 34.42 6.65
C ASN A 151 -14.38 34.96 8.08
N ALA A 152 -14.79 36.21 8.30
CA ALA A 152 -14.89 36.79 9.64
C ALA A 152 -15.89 36.03 10.53
N ARG A 153 -17.05 35.62 10.00
CA ARG A 153 -18.01 34.78 10.72
C ARG A 153 -17.43 33.40 11.05
N ALA A 154 -16.70 32.78 10.13
CA ALA A 154 -16.04 31.50 10.35
C ALA A 154 -14.97 31.60 11.45
N CYS A 155 -14.12 32.64 11.42
CA CYS A 155 -13.15 32.90 12.48
C CYS A 155 -13.81 33.13 13.84
N ARG A 156 -14.93 33.87 13.88
CA ARG A 156 -15.70 34.10 15.11
C ARG A 156 -16.26 32.79 15.67
N LEU A 157 -16.86 31.95 14.82
CA LEU A 157 -17.36 30.64 15.23
C LEU A 157 -16.24 29.74 15.77
N GLN A 158 -15.09 29.74 15.12
CA GLN A 158 -13.91 28.99 15.59
C GLN A 158 -13.44 29.49 16.97
N TRP A 159 -13.44 30.80 17.19
CA TRP A 159 -13.11 31.37 18.50
C TRP A 159 -14.15 30.95 19.56
N ASP A 160 -15.45 31.02 19.26
CA ASP A 160 -16.49 30.61 20.19
C ASP A 160 -16.36 29.12 20.58
N LEU A 161 -16.03 28.24 19.63
CA LEU A 161 -15.72 26.83 19.90
C LEU A 161 -14.48 26.66 20.78
N GLN A 162 -13.41 27.42 20.53
CA GLN A 162 -12.22 27.40 21.38
C GLN A 162 -12.53 27.88 22.80
N ASN A 163 -13.36 28.92 22.95
CA ASN A 163 -13.78 29.42 24.27
C ASN A 163 -14.63 28.39 25.01
N TYR A 164 -15.53 27.69 24.31
CA TYR A 164 -16.31 26.61 24.89
C TYR A 164 -15.41 25.47 25.38
N SER A 165 -14.48 25.01 24.54
CA SER A 165 -13.51 23.96 24.90
C SER A 165 -12.65 24.35 26.10
N LYS A 166 -12.19 25.60 26.19
CA LYS A 166 -11.46 26.11 27.37
C LYS A 166 -12.31 26.05 28.64
N LYS A 167 -13.58 26.47 28.58
CA LYS A 167 -14.51 26.38 29.72
C LYS A 167 -14.76 24.93 30.14
N GLU A 168 -14.90 24.04 29.18
CA GLU A 168 -15.06 22.61 29.45
C GLU A 168 -13.84 22.01 30.15
N ASN A 169 -12.63 22.34 29.68
CA ASN A 169 -11.38 21.91 30.31
C ASN A 169 -11.26 22.43 31.75
N VAL A 170 -11.55 23.71 32.00
CA VAL A 170 -11.56 24.27 33.37
C VAL A 170 -12.55 23.54 34.27
N ASN A 171 -13.74 23.18 33.76
CA ASN A 171 -14.71 22.39 34.51
C ASN A 171 -14.22 20.96 34.79
N TRP A 172 -13.53 20.33 33.84
CA TRP A 172 -12.90 19.02 34.03
C TRP A 172 -11.79 19.07 35.08
N GLU A 173 -10.92 20.07 35.02
CA GLU A 173 -9.87 20.30 36.01
C GLU A 173 -10.46 20.51 37.40
N ARG A 174 -11.49 21.34 37.53
CA ARG A 174 -12.18 21.57 38.81
C ARG A 174 -12.81 20.29 39.37
N LYS A 175 -13.43 19.46 38.52
CA LYS A 175 -13.96 18.14 38.94
C LYS A 175 -12.85 17.21 39.41
N ARG A 176 -11.70 17.22 38.71
CA ARG A 176 -10.52 16.44 39.09
C ARG A 176 -9.96 16.88 40.44
N GLU A 177 -9.83 18.19 40.68
CA GLU A 177 -9.42 18.76 41.97
C GLU A 177 -10.37 18.34 43.09
N MET A 178 -11.69 18.48 42.90
CA MET A 178 -12.68 18.02 43.89
C MET A 178 -12.57 16.52 44.19
N CYS A 179 -12.27 15.69 43.20
CA CYS A 179 -12.01 14.26 43.42
C CYS A 179 -10.75 14.02 44.24
N ILE A 180 -9.67 14.76 43.97
CA ILE A 180 -8.42 14.68 44.73
C ILE A 180 -8.66 15.10 46.18
N ASP A 181 -9.34 16.23 46.40
CA ASP A 181 -9.69 16.71 47.74
C ASP A 181 -10.54 15.67 48.51
N SER A 182 -11.50 15.05 47.82
CA SER A 182 -12.32 13.97 48.41
C SER A 182 -11.48 12.77 48.85
N ILE A 183 -10.50 12.35 48.04
CA ILE A 183 -9.58 11.26 48.38
C ILE A 183 -8.75 11.65 49.61
N VAL A 184 -8.16 12.85 49.62
CA VAL A 184 -7.35 13.34 50.75
C VAL A 184 -8.16 13.40 52.05
N VAL A 185 -9.41 13.89 51.98
CA VAL A 185 -10.32 13.93 53.14
C VAL A 185 -10.66 12.53 53.62
N ASN A 186 -10.89 11.57 52.72
CA ASN A 186 -11.18 10.19 53.10
C ASN A 186 -9.97 9.49 53.71
N ASP A 187 -8.77 9.69 53.16
CA ASP A 187 -7.53 9.16 53.71
C ASP A 187 -7.27 9.73 55.11
N TYR A 188 -7.50 11.03 55.31
CA TYR A 188 -7.40 11.65 56.63
C TYR A 188 -8.42 11.10 57.63
N LYS A 189 -9.68 10.86 57.21
CA LYS A 189 -10.68 10.20 58.06
C LYS A 189 -10.26 8.79 58.44
N GLN A 190 -9.70 8.03 57.49
CA GLN A 190 -9.22 6.67 57.75
C GLN A 190 -8.06 6.69 58.74
N PHE A 191 -7.11 7.61 58.57
CA PHE A 191 -6.01 7.82 59.52
C PHE A 191 -6.52 8.10 60.94
N LEU A 192 -7.54 8.96 61.10
CA LEU A 192 -8.15 9.24 62.41
C LEU A 192 -8.85 8.01 63.02
N ILE A 193 -9.48 7.17 62.19
CA ILE A 193 -10.07 5.90 62.65
C ILE A 193 -8.97 4.96 63.15
N ASP A 194 -7.91 4.80 62.37
CA ASP A 194 -6.78 3.94 62.71
C ASP A 194 -6.09 4.41 64.00
N GLN A 195 -5.93 5.73 64.18
CA GLN A 195 -5.40 6.31 65.42
C GLN A 195 -6.28 5.98 66.63
N LYS A 196 -7.61 6.14 66.50
CA LYS A 196 -8.56 5.78 67.58
C LYS A 196 -8.54 4.29 67.90
N GLN A 197 -8.41 3.42 66.88
CA GLN A 197 -8.29 1.98 67.09
C GLN A 197 -6.99 1.62 67.82
N GLU A 198 -5.89 2.27 67.46
CA GLU A 198 -4.60 2.06 68.13
C GLU A 198 -4.62 2.54 69.59
N GLU A 199 -5.25 3.68 69.86
CA GLU A 199 -5.50 4.15 71.23
C GLU A 199 -6.36 3.15 72.02
N ALA A 200 -7.43 2.63 71.42
CA ALA A 200 -8.28 1.61 72.05
C ALA A 200 -7.48 0.33 72.38
N ARG A 201 -6.65 -0.17 71.45
CA ARG A 201 -5.76 -1.32 71.71
C ARG A 201 -4.76 -1.05 72.83
N ARG A 202 -4.21 0.17 72.91
CA ARG A 202 -3.32 0.55 74.02
C ARG A 202 -4.04 0.54 75.35
N ILE A 203 -5.26 1.08 75.41
CA ILE A 203 -6.11 1.05 76.61
C ILE A 203 -6.44 -0.38 77.01
N GLU A 204 -6.86 -1.22 76.07
CA GLU A 204 -7.15 -2.64 76.32
C GLU A 204 -5.93 -3.37 76.90
N LYS A 205 -4.74 -3.16 76.32
CA LYS A 205 -3.49 -3.73 76.83
C LYS A 205 -3.17 -3.24 78.25
N MET A 206 -3.41 -1.95 78.55
CA MET A 206 -3.24 -1.42 79.91
C MET A 206 -4.23 -2.05 80.89
N LEU A 207 -5.49 -2.26 80.49
CA LEU A 207 -6.49 -2.91 81.33
C LEU A 207 -6.16 -4.37 81.61
N LEU A 208 -5.71 -5.12 80.60
CA LEU A 208 -5.26 -6.51 80.79
C LEU A 208 -4.05 -6.60 81.72
N ASN A 209 -3.08 -5.69 81.56
CA ASN A 209 -1.93 -5.62 82.46
C ASN A 209 -2.36 -5.27 83.90
N LYS A 210 -3.31 -4.34 84.06
CA LYS A 210 -3.87 -4.00 85.37
C LYS A 210 -4.56 -5.21 86.01
N GLN A 211 -5.41 -5.92 85.27
CA GLN A 211 -6.07 -7.13 85.76
C GLN A 211 -5.05 -8.18 86.21
N SER A 212 -4.01 -8.41 85.43
CA SER A 212 -2.94 -9.35 85.81
C SER A 212 -2.18 -8.91 87.08
N LEU A 213 -1.95 -7.61 87.27
CA LEU A 213 -1.34 -7.08 88.49
C LEU A 213 -2.27 -7.22 89.70
N ASP A 214 -3.56 -6.95 89.53
CA ASP A 214 -4.58 -7.11 90.59
C ASP A 214 -4.66 -8.59 91.02
N GLU A 215 -4.66 -9.55 90.06
CA GLU A 215 -4.60 -10.99 90.35
C GLU A 215 -3.33 -11.40 91.12
N GLN A 216 -2.17 -10.83 90.77
CA GLN A 216 -0.92 -11.09 91.49
C GLN A 216 -0.96 -10.53 92.92
N MET A 217 -1.58 -9.36 93.12
CA MET A 217 -1.74 -8.75 94.44
C MET A 217 -2.71 -9.54 95.31
N ASP A 218 -3.80 -10.06 94.73
CA ASP A 218 -4.75 -10.93 95.42
C ASP A 218 -4.10 -12.27 95.81
N GLU A 219 -3.35 -12.90 94.90
CA GLU A 219 -2.62 -14.14 95.21
C GLU A 219 -1.55 -13.91 96.28
N LYS A 220 -0.82 -12.79 96.22
CA LYS A 220 0.14 -12.41 97.27
C LYS A 220 -0.55 -12.23 98.62
N SER A 221 -1.69 -11.53 98.65
CA SER A 221 -2.46 -11.33 99.88
C SER A 221 -2.99 -12.65 100.44
N ARG A 222 -3.38 -13.59 99.56
CA ARG A 222 -3.79 -14.95 99.95
C ARG A 222 -2.64 -15.73 100.57
N ILE A 223 -1.44 -15.65 99.98
CA ILE A 223 -0.23 -16.29 100.51
C ILE A 223 0.13 -15.71 101.87
N GLU A 224 0.14 -14.37 102.01
CA GLU A 224 0.43 -13.70 103.28
C GLU A 224 -0.59 -14.06 104.37
N GLY A 225 -1.89 -14.12 104.04
CA GLY A 225 -2.94 -14.60 104.93
C GLY A 225 -2.74 -16.06 105.35
N GLY A 226 -2.31 -16.93 104.43
CA GLY A 226 -1.94 -18.32 104.71
C GLY A 226 -0.75 -18.44 105.67
N ILE A 227 0.30 -17.64 105.46
CA ILE A 227 1.47 -17.58 106.35
C ILE A 227 1.05 -17.10 107.75
N LEU A 228 0.21 -16.07 107.84
CA LEU A 228 -0.29 -15.56 109.12
C LEU A 228 -1.10 -16.63 109.87
N ALA A 229 -1.98 -17.35 109.17
CA ALA A 229 -2.76 -18.44 109.77
C ALA A 229 -1.86 -19.59 110.26
N GLN A 230 -0.83 -19.95 109.51
CA GLN A 230 0.16 -20.96 109.93
C GLN A 230 0.94 -20.49 111.16
N ASN A 231 1.37 -19.23 111.22
CA ASN A 231 2.06 -18.66 112.37
C ASN A 231 1.16 -18.64 113.61
N LEU A 232 -0.11 -18.23 113.48
CA LEU A 232 -1.08 -18.27 114.58
C LEU A 232 -1.32 -19.69 115.08
N GLN A 233 -1.37 -20.69 114.18
CA GLN A 233 -1.48 -22.09 114.56
C GLN A 233 -0.22 -22.58 115.28
N ALA A 234 0.97 -22.18 114.82
CA ALA A 234 2.24 -22.51 115.46
C ALA A 234 2.33 -21.90 116.86
N GLU A 235 1.96 -20.63 117.04
CA GLU A 235 1.89 -19.97 118.35
C GLU A 235 0.88 -20.64 119.29
N ALA A 236 -0.29 -21.06 118.77
CA ALA A 236 -1.27 -21.78 119.56
C ALA A 236 -0.72 -23.12 120.07
N ARG A 237 -0.05 -23.90 119.19
CA ARG A 237 0.64 -25.13 119.59
C ARG A 237 1.77 -24.87 120.58
N GLU A 238 2.53 -23.79 120.42
CA GLU A 238 3.59 -23.43 121.35
C GLU A 238 3.03 -23.03 122.72
N ARG A 239 1.88 -22.35 122.78
CA ARG A 239 1.16 -22.06 124.03
C ARG A 239 0.66 -23.33 124.69
N GLU A 240 0.02 -24.23 123.95
CA GLU A 240 -0.41 -25.54 124.46
C GLU A 240 0.78 -26.34 125.00
N MET A 241 1.90 -26.40 124.26
CA MET A 241 3.11 -27.07 124.71
C MET A 241 3.70 -26.43 125.97
N ARG A 242 3.67 -25.09 126.09
CA ARG A 242 4.07 -24.39 127.31
C ARG A 242 3.13 -24.71 128.48
N GLU A 243 1.82 -24.74 128.26
CA GLU A 243 0.83 -25.14 129.28
C GLU A 243 1.01 -26.59 129.72
N TYR A 244 1.25 -27.52 128.79
CA TYR A 244 1.62 -28.90 129.11
C TYR A 244 2.93 -28.97 129.87
N GLY A 245 3.93 -28.16 129.51
CA GLY A 245 5.19 -28.03 130.26
C GLY A 245 4.96 -27.58 131.70
N PHE A 246 4.19 -26.51 131.91
CA PHE A 246 3.82 -26.05 133.26
C PHE A 246 3.01 -27.09 134.04
N LEU A 247 2.11 -27.82 133.37
CA LEU A 247 1.34 -28.90 133.99
C LEU A 247 2.24 -30.05 134.42
N ILE A 248 3.20 -30.43 133.58
CA ILE A 248 4.22 -31.45 133.89
C ILE A 248 5.06 -30.98 135.07
N ASP A 249 5.54 -29.75 135.07
CA ASP A 249 6.35 -29.20 136.16
C ASP A 249 5.56 -29.11 137.47
N ARG A 250 4.27 -28.75 137.40
CA ARG A 250 3.37 -28.74 138.56
C ARG A 250 3.11 -30.15 139.08
N LEU A 251 2.81 -31.10 138.20
CA LEU A 251 2.65 -32.51 138.56
C LEU A 251 3.95 -33.09 139.12
N ALA A 252 5.12 -32.72 138.57
CA ALA A 252 6.42 -33.11 139.08
C ALA A 252 6.68 -32.50 140.47
N SER A 253 6.29 -31.25 140.70
CA SER A 253 6.35 -30.60 142.00
C SER A 253 5.39 -31.23 143.02
N ASP A 254 4.16 -31.55 142.63
CA ASP A 254 3.17 -32.25 143.45
C ASP A 254 3.64 -33.67 143.78
N ILE A 255 4.26 -34.37 142.82
CA ILE A 255 4.94 -35.66 143.03
C ILE A 255 6.13 -35.48 143.98
N GLN A 256 6.93 -34.41 143.86
CA GLN A 256 8.06 -34.13 144.75
C GLN A 256 7.58 -33.86 146.18
N LEU A 257 6.46 -33.15 146.33
CA LEU A 257 5.87 -32.81 147.62
C LEU A 257 5.23 -34.02 148.28
N GLN A 258 4.49 -34.84 147.51
CA GLN A 258 4.02 -36.15 147.95
C GLN A 258 5.19 -37.06 148.30
N LYS A 259 6.27 -37.10 147.50
CA LYS A 259 7.50 -37.83 147.81
C LYS A 259 8.16 -37.33 149.10
N ASN A 260 8.16 -36.04 149.40
CA ASN A 260 8.74 -35.53 150.65
C ASN A 260 7.91 -35.94 151.90
N TYR A 261 6.58 -36.01 151.77
CA TYR A 261 5.70 -36.54 152.81
C TYR A 261 5.81 -38.06 152.94
N PHE A 262 5.91 -38.78 151.82
CA PHE A 262 6.07 -40.24 151.80
C PHE A 262 7.47 -40.65 152.28
N ASN A 263 8.54 -40.01 151.82
CA ASN A 263 9.94 -40.28 152.20
C ASN A 263 10.20 -40.10 153.70
N ARG A 264 9.44 -39.25 154.41
CA ARG A 264 9.57 -39.11 155.87
C ARG A 264 8.96 -40.29 156.64
N ALA A 265 7.93 -40.94 156.09
CA ALA A 265 7.34 -42.18 156.61
C ALA A 265 8.04 -43.43 156.06
N GLU A 266 8.64 -43.35 154.87
CA GLU A 266 9.40 -44.41 154.24
C GLU A 266 10.85 -44.50 154.75
N LEU A 267 11.52 -43.42 155.19
CA LEU A 267 12.89 -43.50 155.74
C LEU A 267 13.00 -44.36 157.01
N GLU A 268 11.91 -44.51 157.78
CA GLU A 268 11.83 -45.43 158.92
C GLU A 268 11.57 -46.89 158.49
N CYS A 269 11.02 -47.12 157.30
CA CYS A 269 10.76 -48.46 156.74
C CYS A 269 11.78 -48.91 155.66
N GLN A 270 12.48 -47.98 154.99
CA GLN A 270 13.40 -48.22 153.87
C GLN A 270 14.82 -48.58 154.32
N ILE A 271 15.16 -48.37 155.60
CA ILE A 271 16.36 -49.00 156.19
C ILE A 271 16.20 -50.54 156.26
N ALA A 272 14.95 -51.06 156.26
CA ALA A 272 14.67 -52.50 156.24
C ALA A 272 14.49 -53.09 154.81
N VAL A 273 14.47 -52.25 153.76
CA VAL A 273 14.33 -52.69 152.35
C VAL A 273 15.52 -52.24 151.48
N GLU A 274 16.60 -51.76 152.13
CA GLU A 274 17.96 -52.10 151.74
C GLU A 274 18.04 -53.53 151.17
N GLU A 275 19.06 -53.76 150.35
CA GLU A 275 19.44 -55.10 149.86
C GLU A 275 18.64 -55.71 148.68
N ALA A 276 17.38 -55.37 148.36
CA ALA A 276 16.62 -56.15 147.35
C ALA A 276 16.55 -55.59 145.90
N LYS A 277 16.55 -54.27 145.64
CA LYS A 277 16.12 -53.75 144.31
C LYS A 277 17.12 -52.92 143.49
N LYS A 278 18.36 -52.71 143.94
CA LYS A 278 19.38 -51.92 143.21
C LYS A 278 20.22 -52.74 142.21
N LYS A 279 19.63 -53.74 141.55
CA LYS A 279 20.30 -54.60 140.54
C LYS A 279 19.67 -54.61 139.13
N ALA A 280 18.74 -53.71 138.76
CA ALA A 280 18.00 -53.89 137.50
C ALA A 280 17.58 -52.64 136.68
N GLY A 281 18.24 -51.47 136.74
CA GLY A 281 17.70 -50.29 136.03
C GLY A 281 18.61 -49.12 135.70
N LYS A 282 19.88 -49.34 135.31
CA LYS A 282 20.77 -48.24 134.86
C LYS A 282 21.45 -48.45 133.51
N GLU A 283 20.85 -49.26 132.63
CA GLU A 283 21.36 -49.46 131.25
C GLU A 283 20.36 -49.07 130.13
N ILE A 284 19.09 -48.76 130.43
CA ILE A 284 18.10 -48.40 129.39
C ILE A 284 18.18 -46.90 129.00
N GLU A 285 18.49 -46.00 129.93
CA GLU A 285 18.46 -44.55 129.68
C GLU A 285 19.63 -44.01 128.81
N LEU A 286 20.72 -44.78 128.62
CA LEU A 286 21.84 -44.39 127.76
C LEU A 286 21.65 -44.76 126.28
N PHE A 287 20.74 -45.70 125.97
CA PHE A 287 20.51 -46.17 124.60
C PHE A 287 19.53 -45.27 123.83
N ASP A 288 18.49 -44.76 124.48
CA ASP A 288 17.46 -43.92 123.84
C ASP A 288 17.98 -42.53 123.45
N GLY A 289 18.90 -41.96 124.24
CA GLY A 289 19.54 -40.67 123.93
C GLY A 289 20.45 -40.70 122.68
N GLN A 290 21.07 -41.84 122.37
CA GLN A 290 21.91 -41.98 121.17
C GLN A 290 21.08 -42.24 119.89
N LYS A 291 19.87 -42.77 120.03
CA LYS A 291 18.97 -43.04 118.90
C LYS A 291 18.30 -41.77 118.38
N LEU A 292 17.84 -40.90 119.28
CA LEU A 292 17.19 -39.63 118.95
C LEU A 292 18.14 -38.66 118.21
N ILE A 293 19.42 -38.61 118.59
CA ILE A 293 20.42 -37.75 117.94
C ILE A 293 20.75 -38.23 116.52
N LYS A 294 20.67 -39.53 116.25
CA LYS A 294 20.85 -40.08 114.89
C LYS A 294 19.66 -39.76 114.00
N GLU A 295 18.44 -39.83 114.52
CA GLU A 295 17.21 -39.51 113.77
C GLU A 295 17.17 -38.03 113.36
N ILE A 296 17.51 -37.10 114.26
CA ILE A 296 17.58 -35.65 113.94
C ILE A 296 18.64 -35.35 112.88
N ARG A 297 19.81 -36.01 112.93
CA ARG A 297 20.87 -35.81 111.94
C ARG A 297 20.48 -36.36 110.56
N GLU A 298 19.76 -37.47 110.51
CA GLU A 298 19.27 -38.04 109.26
C GLU A 298 18.16 -37.16 108.64
N GLU A 299 17.25 -36.61 109.45
CA GLU A 299 16.23 -35.66 108.99
C GLU A 299 16.85 -34.36 108.43
N GLN A 300 17.86 -33.80 109.10
CA GLN A 300 18.56 -32.62 108.59
C GLN A 300 19.28 -32.92 107.27
N LYS A 301 19.91 -34.10 107.15
CA LYS A 301 20.56 -34.53 105.91
C LYS A 301 19.56 -34.70 104.76
N GLN A 302 18.39 -35.29 105.03
CA GLN A 302 17.32 -35.41 104.04
C GLN A 302 16.74 -34.05 103.63
N ALA A 303 16.57 -33.12 104.57
CA ALA A 303 16.13 -31.76 104.27
C ALA A 303 17.13 -30.99 103.40
N HIS A 304 18.43 -31.16 103.63
CA HIS A 304 19.48 -30.57 102.80
C HIS A 304 19.55 -31.18 101.40
N LEU A 305 19.41 -32.50 101.28
CA LEU A 305 19.33 -33.19 99.99
C LEU A 305 18.12 -32.73 99.18
N LYS A 306 16.95 -32.60 99.82
CA LYS A 306 15.73 -32.13 99.16
C LYS A 306 15.85 -30.68 98.66
N ARG A 307 16.43 -29.79 99.47
CA ARG A 307 16.72 -28.40 99.04
C ARG A 307 17.70 -28.35 97.86
N TYR A 308 18.69 -29.23 97.84
CA TYR A 308 19.63 -29.33 96.72
C TYR A 308 18.94 -29.83 95.44
N GLU A 309 18.08 -30.85 95.54
CA GLU A 309 17.27 -31.34 94.42
C GLU A 309 16.33 -30.27 93.85
N ASP A 310 15.66 -29.50 94.72
CA ASP A 310 14.76 -28.43 94.29
C ASP A 310 15.55 -27.30 93.59
N MET A 311 16.74 -26.95 94.08
CA MET A 311 17.63 -25.98 93.43
C MET A 311 18.10 -26.46 92.05
N CYS A 312 18.41 -27.75 91.91
CA CYS A 312 18.75 -28.35 90.62
C CYS A 312 17.57 -28.30 89.64
N LYS A 313 16.34 -28.58 90.10
CA LYS A 313 15.13 -28.49 89.27
C LYS A 313 14.84 -27.06 88.81
N GLU A 314 14.99 -26.07 89.68
CA GLU A 314 14.84 -24.66 89.32
C GLU A 314 15.87 -24.20 88.29
N ARG A 315 17.13 -24.62 88.46
CA ARG A 315 18.20 -24.38 87.48
C ARG A 315 17.85 -25.00 86.13
N ASP A 316 17.39 -26.24 86.11
CA ASP A 316 17.04 -26.93 84.86
C ASP A 316 15.82 -26.29 84.17
N LEU A 317 14.83 -25.84 84.95
CA LEU A 317 13.69 -25.05 84.44
C LEU A 317 14.13 -23.70 83.84
N GLN A 318 15.06 -22.99 84.50
CA GLN A 318 15.63 -21.75 83.96
C GLN A 318 16.40 -22.00 82.67
N LEU A 319 17.19 -23.07 82.59
CA LEU A 319 17.92 -23.44 81.38
C LEU A 319 16.95 -23.79 80.23
N ALA A 320 15.88 -24.53 80.52
CA ALA A 320 14.84 -24.86 79.54
C ALA A 320 14.11 -23.59 79.05
N PHE A 321 13.78 -22.67 79.94
CA PHE A 321 13.16 -21.39 79.59
C PHE A 321 14.08 -20.54 78.70
N CYS A 322 15.36 -20.42 79.06
CA CYS A 322 16.35 -19.72 78.24
C CYS A 322 16.49 -20.34 76.85
N ALA A 323 16.50 -21.67 76.74
CA ALA A 323 16.56 -22.38 75.45
C ALA A 323 15.31 -22.11 74.59
N LEU A 324 14.11 -22.09 75.19
CA LEU A 324 12.86 -21.76 74.50
C LEU A 324 12.82 -20.31 74.01
N VAL A 325 13.27 -19.36 74.83
CA VAL A 325 13.37 -17.94 74.42
C VAL A 325 14.36 -17.77 73.27
N TYR A 326 15.50 -18.46 73.33
CA TYR A 326 16.47 -18.46 72.23
C TYR A 326 15.88 -19.02 70.94
N GLN A 327 15.18 -20.17 70.99
CA GLN A 327 14.49 -20.73 69.82
C GLN A 327 13.42 -19.80 69.27
N ARG A 328 12.61 -19.17 70.14
CA ARG A 328 11.58 -18.21 69.71
C ARG A 328 12.18 -17.00 68.98
N ASN A 329 13.31 -16.49 69.46
CA ASN A 329 14.03 -15.41 68.80
C ASN A 329 14.61 -15.84 67.44
N GLN A 330 15.10 -17.08 67.32
CA GLN A 330 15.55 -17.60 66.02
C GLN A 330 14.41 -17.73 65.01
N ILE A 331 13.25 -18.24 65.44
CA ILE A 331 12.06 -18.35 64.59
C ILE A 331 11.63 -16.96 64.12
N LYS A 332 11.51 -15.99 65.04
CA LYS A 332 11.14 -14.61 64.69
C LYS A 332 12.12 -13.98 63.68
N ASN A 333 13.42 -14.13 63.89
CA ASN A 333 14.43 -13.63 62.95
C ASN A 333 14.33 -14.32 61.57
N TRP A 334 13.88 -15.56 61.52
CA TRP A 334 13.67 -16.27 60.27
C TRP A 334 12.39 -15.80 59.57
N GLU A 335 11.30 -15.58 60.30
CA GLU A 335 10.05 -15.00 59.80
C GLU A 335 10.28 -13.59 59.24
N ASP A 336 10.98 -12.72 59.97
CA ASP A 336 11.32 -11.36 59.52
C ASP A 336 12.13 -11.40 58.21
N LYS A 337 13.14 -12.28 58.12
CA LYS A 337 13.92 -12.48 56.87
C LYS A 337 13.06 -13.03 55.72
N MET A 338 12.05 -13.83 56.02
CA MET A 338 11.16 -14.39 55.01
C MET A 338 10.19 -13.33 54.48
N VAL A 339 9.67 -12.47 55.35
CA VAL A 339 8.86 -11.30 54.98
C VAL A 339 9.67 -10.35 54.10
N ASP A 340 10.92 -10.04 54.48
CA ASP A 340 11.81 -9.19 53.68
C ASP A 340 12.11 -9.80 52.31
N LYS A 341 12.36 -11.12 52.23
CA LYS A 341 12.54 -11.81 50.95
C LYS A 341 11.29 -11.75 50.06
N MET A 342 10.11 -11.97 50.64
CA MET A 342 8.83 -11.86 49.91
C MET A 342 8.60 -10.43 49.41
N PHE A 343 8.90 -9.43 50.23
CA PHE A 343 8.80 -8.02 49.85
C PHE A 343 9.74 -7.68 48.69
N ILE A 344 11.02 -8.06 48.79
CA ILE A 344 12.02 -7.84 47.72
C ILE A 344 11.61 -8.56 46.43
N GLN A 345 11.09 -9.79 46.52
CA GLN A 345 10.58 -10.51 45.35
C GLN A 345 9.40 -9.79 44.69
N ASN A 346 8.48 -9.23 45.48
CA ASN A 346 7.34 -8.46 44.96
C ASN A 346 7.79 -7.15 44.30
N VAL A 347 8.75 -6.44 44.89
CA VAL A 347 9.34 -5.23 44.31
C VAL A 347 10.03 -5.57 42.99
N ASN A 348 10.90 -6.58 42.96
CA ASN A 348 11.58 -7.02 41.74
C ASN A 348 10.61 -7.48 40.66
N SER A 349 9.53 -8.18 41.03
CA SER A 349 8.47 -8.59 40.09
C SER A 349 7.76 -7.38 39.47
N ARG A 350 7.44 -6.37 40.29
CA ARG A 350 6.80 -5.12 39.84
C ARG A 350 7.71 -4.30 38.94
N ASP A 351 9.01 -4.20 39.28
CA ASP A 351 10.00 -3.52 38.47
C ASP A 351 10.23 -4.23 37.13
N ASN A 352 10.28 -5.57 37.13
CA ASN A 352 10.35 -6.34 35.89
C ASN A 352 9.10 -6.15 35.01
N GLN A 353 7.91 -6.05 35.59
CA GLN A 353 6.69 -5.74 34.84
C GLN A 353 6.72 -4.32 34.25
N LEU A 354 7.24 -3.34 34.98
CA LEU A 354 7.44 -1.97 34.47
C LEU A 354 8.44 -1.95 33.32
N LEU A 355 9.62 -2.56 33.49
CA LEU A 355 10.62 -2.69 32.44
C LEU A 355 10.09 -3.40 31.20
N GLN A 356 9.24 -4.43 31.39
CA GLN A 356 8.60 -5.11 30.27
C GLN A 356 7.62 -4.21 29.52
N ARG A 357 6.82 -3.41 30.25
CA ARG A 357 5.93 -2.40 29.63
C ARG A 357 6.70 -1.35 28.85
N GLU A 358 7.80 -0.85 29.39
CA GLU A 358 8.68 0.12 28.71
C GLU A 358 9.29 -0.48 27.45
N ARG A 359 9.74 -1.74 27.49
CA ARG A 359 10.25 -2.46 26.31
C ARG A 359 9.16 -2.65 25.25
N ASP A 360 7.95 -3.01 25.66
CA ASP A 360 6.83 -3.19 24.74
C ASP A 360 6.41 -1.85 24.11
N GLU A 361 6.38 -0.76 24.87
CA GLU A 361 6.15 0.58 24.34
C GLU A 361 7.26 1.03 23.38
N LEU A 362 8.52 0.77 23.71
CA LEU A 362 9.65 1.09 22.85
C LEU A 362 9.58 0.29 21.53
N LYS A 363 9.21 -0.99 21.60
CA LYS A 363 9.00 -1.83 20.41
C LYS A 363 7.85 -1.30 19.55
N LYS A 364 6.72 -0.91 20.14
CA LYS A 364 5.61 -0.26 19.41
C LYS A 364 6.06 1.04 18.73
N ARG A 365 6.85 1.88 19.41
CA ARG A 365 7.40 3.11 18.82
C ARG A 365 8.33 2.81 17.64
N GLN A 366 9.17 1.77 17.76
CA GLN A 366 10.04 1.33 16.66
C GLN A 366 9.25 0.81 15.46
N GLU A 367 8.19 0.03 15.70
CA GLU A 367 7.28 -0.47 14.65
C GLU A 367 6.56 0.69 13.93
N ILE A 368 6.03 1.66 14.70
CA ILE A 368 5.41 2.88 14.14
C ILE A 368 6.42 3.66 13.30
N ASN A 369 7.64 3.88 13.83
CA ASN A 369 8.67 4.61 13.11
C ASN A 369 9.11 3.88 11.83
N GLY A 370 9.24 2.55 11.88
CA GLY A 370 9.51 1.73 10.70
C GLY A 370 8.40 1.82 9.65
N SER A 371 7.13 1.81 10.07
CA SER A 371 5.98 1.99 9.19
C SER A 371 5.95 3.38 8.55
N CYS A 372 6.21 4.44 9.34
CA CYS A 372 6.32 5.82 8.83
C CYS A 372 7.47 5.95 7.82
N LEU A 373 8.63 5.34 8.09
CA LEU A 373 9.77 5.35 7.16
C LEU A 373 9.43 4.64 5.85
N GLN A 374 8.79 3.46 5.91
CA GLN A 374 8.35 2.74 4.71
C GLN A 374 7.33 3.54 3.91
N HIS A 375 6.36 4.17 4.57
CA HIS A 375 5.38 5.02 3.91
C HIS A 375 6.03 6.23 3.22
N ASN A 376 7.01 6.88 3.88
CA ASN A 376 7.76 7.99 3.30
C ASN A 376 8.58 7.57 2.07
N LEU A 377 9.29 6.43 2.17
CA LEU A 377 10.04 5.86 1.04
C LEU A 377 9.11 5.49 -0.13
N TRP A 378 7.93 4.95 0.17
CA TRP A 378 6.92 4.64 -0.84
C TRP A 378 6.39 5.90 -1.52
N GLN A 379 6.07 6.95 -0.75
CA GLN A 379 5.66 8.24 -1.32
C GLN A 379 6.76 8.88 -2.17
N GLU A 380 8.02 8.81 -1.74
CA GLU A 380 9.15 9.27 -2.56
C GLU A 380 9.29 8.45 -3.85
N GLY A 381 9.10 7.13 -3.78
CA GLY A 381 9.04 6.24 -4.94
C GLY A 381 7.95 6.65 -5.92
N GLN A 382 6.74 6.93 -5.43
CA GLN A 382 5.64 7.43 -6.27
C GLN A 382 5.95 8.79 -6.89
N LYS A 383 6.54 9.73 -6.14
CA LYS A 383 6.95 11.04 -6.69
C LYS A 383 8.03 10.90 -7.77
N LYS A 384 8.96 9.96 -7.62
CA LYS A 384 9.98 9.66 -8.64
C LYS A 384 9.34 9.03 -9.87
N GLN A 385 8.41 8.09 -9.70
CA GLN A 385 7.69 7.48 -10.82
C GLN A 385 6.84 8.51 -11.58
N ALA A 386 6.11 9.37 -10.86
CA ALA A 386 5.34 10.44 -11.47
C ALA A 386 6.21 11.43 -12.28
N LYS A 387 7.45 11.69 -11.83
CA LYS A 387 8.42 12.46 -12.61
C LYS A 387 8.88 11.73 -13.88
N ILE A 388 9.15 10.42 -13.79
CA ILE A 388 9.52 9.58 -14.94
C ILE A 388 8.37 9.55 -15.98
N ASP A 389 7.14 9.39 -15.52
CA ASP A 389 5.96 9.37 -16.39
C ASP A 389 5.70 10.75 -17.01
N ALA A 390 5.91 11.83 -16.26
CA ALA A 390 5.85 13.20 -16.77
C ALA A 390 6.95 13.50 -17.81
N ASP A 391 8.15 12.97 -17.63
CA ASP A 391 9.24 13.11 -18.62
C ASP A 391 9.01 12.23 -19.86
N SER A 392 8.40 11.05 -19.70
CA SER A 392 7.98 10.20 -20.83
C SER A 392 6.92 10.90 -21.67
N THR A 393 5.88 11.45 -21.03
CA THR A 393 4.82 12.18 -21.73
C THR A 393 5.35 13.43 -22.43
N LYS A 394 6.31 14.17 -21.83
CA LYS A 394 7.02 15.26 -22.52
C LYS A 394 7.79 14.78 -23.75
N LYS A 395 8.45 13.62 -23.70
CA LYS A 395 9.15 13.04 -24.87
C LYS A 395 8.17 12.67 -25.98
N ASP A 396 7.01 12.11 -25.63
CA ASP A 396 5.99 11.74 -26.61
C ASP A 396 5.35 12.98 -27.26
N VAL A 397 5.11 14.04 -26.48
CA VAL A 397 4.67 15.35 -27.00
C VAL A 397 5.73 15.96 -27.93
N LEU A 398 7.01 15.92 -27.56
CA LEU A 398 8.09 16.40 -28.44
C LEU A 398 8.17 15.60 -29.74
N LYS A 399 8.01 14.27 -29.69
CA LYS A 399 7.95 13.43 -30.90
C LYS A 399 6.77 13.80 -31.80
N ALA A 400 5.61 14.07 -31.22
CA ALA A 400 4.44 14.53 -31.99
C ALA A 400 4.71 15.89 -32.66
N ILE A 401 5.31 16.85 -31.94
CA ILE A 401 5.70 18.15 -32.49
C ILE A 401 6.70 18.00 -33.64
N TYR A 402 7.71 17.12 -33.51
CA TYR A 402 8.67 16.87 -34.59
C TYR A 402 8.02 16.20 -35.81
N ALA A 403 7.05 15.31 -35.61
CA ALA A 403 6.29 14.71 -36.70
C ALA A 403 5.44 15.75 -37.44
N ASP A 404 4.78 16.65 -36.70
CA ASP A 404 3.99 17.75 -37.26
C ASP A 404 4.89 18.75 -38.03
N MET A 405 6.07 19.08 -37.51
CA MET A 405 7.03 19.91 -38.24
C MET A 405 7.50 19.26 -39.53
N ALA A 406 7.79 17.95 -39.53
CA ALA A 406 8.17 17.23 -40.74
C ALA A 406 7.06 17.19 -41.79
N LEU A 407 5.79 17.09 -41.36
CA LEU A 407 4.63 17.21 -42.24
C LEU A 407 4.52 18.61 -42.84
N LEU A 408 4.65 19.67 -42.03
CA LEU A 408 4.60 21.05 -42.51
C LEU A 408 5.74 21.38 -43.49
N GLU A 409 6.94 20.84 -43.26
CA GLU A 409 8.06 20.98 -44.20
C GLU A 409 7.78 20.27 -45.53
N LYS A 410 7.18 19.07 -45.48
CA LYS A 410 6.76 18.34 -46.67
C LYS A 410 5.67 19.08 -47.44
N GLU A 411 4.65 19.61 -46.75
CA GLU A 411 3.60 20.42 -47.38
C GLU A 411 4.15 21.69 -48.04
N LYS A 412 5.13 22.36 -47.41
CA LYS A 412 5.84 23.49 -48.02
C LYS A 412 6.61 23.07 -49.27
N LEU A 413 7.29 21.92 -49.22
CA LEU A 413 8.02 21.37 -50.37
C LEU A 413 7.07 21.07 -51.53
N ASP A 414 5.94 20.39 -51.26
CA ASP A 414 4.93 20.06 -52.26
C ASP A 414 4.30 21.33 -52.86
N ALA A 415 4.04 22.35 -52.05
CA ALA A 415 3.56 23.65 -52.54
C ALA A 415 4.59 24.38 -53.42
N LEU A 416 5.89 24.27 -53.12
CA LEU A 416 6.95 24.82 -53.97
C LEU A 416 7.08 24.05 -55.29
N ILE A 417 6.99 22.73 -55.26
CA ILE A 417 6.98 21.88 -56.46
C ILE A 417 5.81 22.28 -57.37
N LYS A 418 4.61 22.44 -56.79
CA LYS A 418 3.43 22.87 -57.55
C LYS A 418 3.62 24.24 -58.18
N LYS A 419 4.15 25.23 -57.44
CA LYS A 419 4.47 26.55 -58.00
C LYS A 419 5.47 26.47 -59.15
N LEU A 420 6.45 25.59 -59.06
CA LEU A 420 7.45 25.38 -60.10
C LEU A 420 6.84 24.72 -61.35
N ASP A 421 5.92 23.78 -61.17
CA ASP A 421 5.17 23.18 -62.29
C ASP A 421 4.21 24.19 -62.94
N ASP A 422 3.52 25.02 -62.17
CA ASP A 422 2.69 26.11 -62.68
C ASP A 422 3.54 27.12 -63.50
N GLN A 423 4.75 27.45 -63.02
CA GLN A 423 5.69 28.31 -63.75
C GLN A 423 6.19 27.66 -65.05
N LYS A 424 6.46 26.35 -65.06
CA LYS A 424 6.83 25.61 -66.27
C LYS A 424 5.70 25.61 -67.30
N GLN A 425 4.46 25.38 -66.86
CA GLN A 425 3.29 25.43 -67.73
C GLN A 425 3.09 26.83 -68.31
N TYR A 426 3.28 27.87 -67.51
CA TYR A 426 3.22 29.25 -67.98
C TYR A 426 4.31 29.57 -69.01
N LEU A 427 5.55 29.10 -68.79
CA LEU A 427 6.63 29.24 -69.78
C LEU A 427 6.31 28.49 -71.07
N ALA A 428 5.79 27.27 -71.00
CA ALA A 428 5.36 26.52 -72.17
C ALA A 428 4.26 27.26 -72.96
N TYR A 429 3.31 27.89 -72.25
CA TYR A 429 2.29 28.73 -72.87
C TYR A 429 2.88 29.96 -73.57
N LEU A 430 3.87 30.63 -72.96
CA LEU A 430 4.57 31.76 -73.61
C LEU A 430 5.31 31.32 -74.87
N TYR A 431 6.01 30.17 -74.84
CA TYR A 431 6.65 29.63 -76.04
C TYR A 431 5.63 29.33 -77.14
N MET A 432 4.48 28.74 -76.82
CA MET A 432 3.40 28.54 -77.79
C MET A 432 2.89 29.86 -78.40
N GLN A 433 2.76 30.93 -77.60
CA GLN A 433 2.36 32.24 -78.13
C GLN A 433 3.41 32.85 -79.07
N ASP A 434 4.69 32.63 -78.81
CA ASP A 434 5.77 33.10 -79.69
C ASP A 434 5.81 32.28 -80.98
N ASP A 435 5.62 30.95 -80.91
CA ASP A 435 5.47 30.09 -82.10
C ASP A 435 4.26 30.53 -82.96
N GLU A 436 3.11 30.82 -82.35
CA GLU A 436 1.93 31.33 -83.07
C GLU A 436 2.17 32.70 -83.72
N LYS A 437 2.97 33.58 -83.10
CA LYS A 437 3.35 34.86 -83.70
C LYS A 437 4.30 34.67 -84.87
N ASP A 438 5.26 33.77 -84.75
CA ASP A 438 6.20 33.44 -85.81
C ASP A 438 5.48 32.84 -87.02
N ASP A 439 4.55 31.90 -86.80
CA ASP A 439 3.71 31.33 -87.85
C ASP A 439 2.83 32.38 -88.55
N LYS A 440 2.20 33.30 -87.79
CA LYS A 440 1.47 34.44 -88.37
C LYS A 440 2.39 35.34 -89.19
N SER A 441 3.61 35.59 -88.73
CA SER A 441 4.58 36.41 -89.45
C SER A 441 5.02 35.76 -90.77
N GLN A 442 5.16 34.43 -90.80
CA GLN A 442 5.49 33.67 -92.00
C GLN A 442 4.31 33.64 -92.97
N SER A 443 3.09 33.45 -92.47
CA SER A 443 1.86 33.53 -93.27
C SER A 443 1.71 34.89 -93.97
N ILE A 444 1.92 36.00 -93.24
CA ILE A 444 1.90 37.36 -93.81
C ILE A 444 3.00 37.56 -94.88
N LYS A 445 4.20 36.98 -94.68
CA LYS A 445 5.26 37.02 -95.70
C LYS A 445 4.91 36.22 -96.94
N GLN A 446 4.23 35.08 -96.79
CA GLN A 446 3.76 34.25 -97.89
C GLN A 446 2.67 34.98 -98.70
N GLU A 447 1.68 35.58 -98.04
CA GLU A 447 0.63 36.38 -98.68
C GLU A 447 1.21 37.58 -99.44
N LYS A 448 2.20 38.27 -98.89
CA LYS A 448 2.92 39.35 -99.59
C LYS A 448 3.67 38.86 -100.83
N LYS A 449 4.23 37.65 -100.77
CA LYS A 449 4.94 37.03 -101.90
C LYS A 449 3.97 36.64 -103.01
N ASP A 450 2.80 36.10 -102.65
CA ASP A 450 1.74 35.75 -103.60
C ASP A 450 1.14 36.99 -104.25
N TYR A 451 0.93 38.07 -103.48
CA TYR A 451 0.50 39.36 -104.01
C TYR A 451 1.52 39.98 -104.98
N SER A 452 2.81 39.90 -104.65
CA SER A 452 3.89 40.38 -105.53
C SER A 452 3.99 39.58 -106.83
N ASN A 453 3.80 38.25 -106.76
CA ASN A 453 3.76 37.41 -107.95
C ASN A 453 2.56 37.75 -108.84
N LYS A 454 1.39 38.02 -108.24
CA LYS A 454 0.19 38.44 -108.98
C LYS A 454 0.42 39.77 -109.71
N GLN A 455 1.03 40.76 -109.05
CA GLN A 455 1.41 42.03 -109.71
C GLN A 455 2.40 41.84 -110.86
N LYS A 456 3.37 40.93 -110.76
CA LYS A 456 4.28 40.62 -111.87
C LYS A 456 3.56 39.99 -113.05
N GLN A 457 2.55 39.17 -112.78
CA GLN A 457 1.75 38.51 -113.80
C GLN A 457 0.84 39.53 -114.51
N ASP A 458 0.19 40.42 -113.76
CA ASP A 458 -0.61 41.53 -114.31
C ASP A 458 0.26 42.47 -115.19
N LEU A 459 1.50 42.77 -114.74
CA LEU A 459 2.48 43.54 -115.54
C LEU A 459 2.94 42.81 -116.81
N GLN A 460 3.06 41.49 -116.78
CA GLN A 460 3.37 40.69 -117.97
C GLN A 460 2.21 40.68 -118.97
N ASP A 461 0.98 40.57 -118.48
CA ASP A 461 -0.22 40.61 -119.31
C ASP A 461 -0.41 41.99 -119.97
N ASP A 462 -0.12 43.07 -119.24
CA ASP A 462 -0.14 44.44 -119.78
C ASP A 462 0.98 44.66 -120.81
N LEU A 463 2.19 44.12 -120.59
CA LEU A 463 3.26 44.15 -121.59
C LEU A 463 2.89 43.40 -122.87
N MET A 464 2.22 42.26 -122.78
CA MET A 464 1.72 41.55 -123.96
C MET A 464 0.65 42.36 -124.72
N ARG A 465 -0.27 43.04 -124.02
CA ARG A 465 -1.25 43.93 -124.66
C ARG A 465 -0.56 45.09 -125.39
N ILE A 466 0.45 45.70 -124.78
CA ILE A 466 1.21 46.80 -125.39
C ILE A 466 1.98 46.30 -126.62
N GLN A 467 2.58 45.10 -126.56
CA GLN A 467 3.27 44.50 -127.71
C GLN A 467 2.31 44.17 -128.87
N GLN A 468 1.10 43.67 -128.59
CA GLN A 468 0.06 43.49 -129.61
C GLN A 468 -0.38 44.84 -130.21
N SER A 469 -0.60 45.86 -129.37
CA SER A 469 -0.96 47.20 -129.84
C SER A 469 0.14 47.87 -130.67
N LEU A 470 1.41 47.59 -130.40
CA LEU A 470 2.54 48.08 -131.21
C LEU A 470 2.68 47.33 -132.54
N GLY A 471 2.34 46.04 -132.58
CA GLY A 471 2.23 45.27 -133.82
C GLY A 471 1.16 45.83 -134.77
N ASP A 472 -0.03 46.10 -134.23
CA ASP A 472 -1.14 46.69 -135.00
C ASP A 472 -0.86 48.13 -135.47
N GLN A 473 -0.01 48.88 -134.76
CA GLN A 473 0.43 50.21 -135.17
C GLN A 473 1.57 50.18 -136.21
N ALA A 474 2.43 49.15 -136.19
CA ALA A 474 3.51 48.97 -137.16
C ALA A 474 3.01 48.54 -138.55
N GLU A 475 1.90 47.80 -138.63
CA GLU A 475 1.23 47.49 -139.91
C GLU A 475 0.58 48.74 -140.54
N ARG A 476 0.02 49.64 -139.71
CA ARG A 476 -0.58 50.91 -140.17
C ARG A 476 0.43 51.93 -140.72
N ILE A 477 1.70 51.86 -140.32
CA ILE A 477 2.75 52.79 -140.79
C ILE A 477 3.32 52.36 -142.16
N LYS A 478 3.26 51.07 -142.53
CA LYS A 478 3.71 50.60 -143.85
C LYS A 478 2.77 50.96 -145.01
N GLU A 479 1.53 51.37 -144.74
CA GLU A 479 0.54 51.78 -145.77
C GLU A 479 0.58 53.28 -146.10
N LEU A 480 1.42 54.09 -145.42
CA LEU A 480 1.44 55.56 -145.55
C LEU A 480 2.73 56.17 -146.15
N ASP A 481 3.68 55.37 -146.64
CA ASP A 481 4.97 55.86 -147.18
C ASP A 481 4.94 56.29 -148.67
N SER A 482 3.75 56.43 -149.25
CA SER A 482 3.55 56.99 -150.58
C SER A 482 2.71 58.26 -150.52
N ILE A 483 3.30 59.38 -150.08
CA ILE A 483 2.98 60.77 -150.49
C ILE A 483 4.11 61.68 -149.96
N ARG A 484 4.80 62.37 -150.88
CA ARG A 484 5.71 63.49 -150.58
C ARG A 484 4.91 64.78 -150.61
N PHE A 485 5.05 65.65 -149.61
CA PHE A 485 4.85 67.09 -149.79
C PHE A 485 5.83 67.91 -148.95
N GLU A 486 6.30 68.96 -149.61
CA GLU A 486 7.32 69.93 -149.24
C GLU A 486 6.76 71.04 -148.32
N ASP A 487 7.68 71.62 -147.56
CA ASP A 487 7.78 73.00 -147.09
C ASP A 487 6.61 73.95 -147.40
N ASN A 488 5.94 74.44 -146.37
CA ASN A 488 6.20 75.77 -145.81
C ASN A 488 5.11 76.21 -144.80
N GLU A 489 5.49 77.20 -144.01
CA GLU A 489 4.65 78.11 -143.23
C GLU A 489 4.30 77.69 -141.79
N ARG A 490 5.08 78.27 -140.87
CA ARG A 490 4.63 78.54 -139.49
C ARG A 490 3.29 79.29 -139.52
N PRO A 491 2.40 79.01 -138.55
CA PRO A 491 2.18 80.06 -137.55
C PRO A 491 2.02 79.56 -136.10
N THR A 492 2.37 80.50 -135.23
CA THR A 492 2.24 80.63 -133.77
C THR A 492 1.03 80.01 -133.04
N ILE A 493 1.35 79.43 -131.88
CA ILE A 493 0.68 79.44 -130.55
C ILE A 493 -0.85 79.55 -130.51
N LYS A 494 -1.49 78.50 -129.94
CA LYS A 494 -2.76 78.63 -129.22
C LYS A 494 -2.67 77.96 -127.83
N GLN A 495 -2.94 78.78 -126.82
CA GLN A 495 -3.39 78.37 -125.49
C GLN A 495 -4.53 77.34 -125.60
N LYS A 496 -4.51 76.31 -124.75
CA LYS A 496 -5.73 75.74 -124.15
C LYS A 496 -5.39 75.08 -122.82
N GLN A 497 -6.07 75.59 -121.81
CA GLN A 497 -6.16 75.14 -120.43
C GLN A 497 -6.94 73.81 -120.30
N TRP A 498 -6.96 73.32 -119.05
CA TRP A 498 -7.98 72.46 -118.40
C TRP A 498 -7.78 70.94 -118.59
N TYR A 499 -7.83 70.02 -117.59
CA TYR A 499 -8.23 69.97 -116.17
C TYR A 499 -7.55 68.74 -115.50
N ASN A 500 -7.38 68.80 -114.17
CA ASN A 500 -7.46 67.76 -113.12
C ASN A 500 -7.07 66.30 -113.44
N ILE A 501 -6.09 65.77 -112.69
CA ILE A 501 -6.26 64.98 -111.45
C ILE A 501 -5.08 65.29 -110.52
#